data_AF-A0A7V1XXY7-F1
#
_entry.id   AF-A0A7V1XXY7-F1
#
_cell.length_a   1.000
_cell.length_b   1.000
_cell.length_c   1.000
_cell.angle_alpha   90.00
_cell.angle_beta   90.00
_cell.angle_gamma   90.00
#
_symmetry.space_group_name_H-M   'P 1'
#
loop_
_entity.id
_entity.type
_entity.pdbx_description
1 polymer ?
#
loop_
_entity_poly.entity_id
_entity_poly.type
_entity_poly.pdbx_seq_one_letter_code
_entity_poly.pdbx_strand_id
1 'polypeptide(L)'
;MQWQKTVATLALVCLAGCSGVTIRAKDIVVDNPAQAIADAEKLMADQQRDPDRTNRLSVEQAPASLRIKELKYVEVFPDHVNLVVYREPDVQHGARIWKKGATRPHADYPTKYPGITFYRYNSDLPDGPENIP
;
A
#
# COMPACT_ATOMS: atom_id res chain seq x y z
N MET A 1 -40.17 17.93 -53.93
CA MET A 1 -39.77 18.33 -52.56
C MET A 1 -39.70 17.09 -51.68
N GLN A 2 -38.51 16.47 -51.58
CA GLN A 2 -38.25 15.36 -50.66
C GLN A 2 -37.51 15.91 -49.44
N TRP A 3 -38.13 15.80 -48.26
CA TRP A 3 -37.56 16.21 -46.98
C TRP A 3 -36.65 15.11 -46.45
N GLN A 4 -35.34 15.34 -46.48
CA GLN A 4 -34.35 14.48 -45.81
C GLN A 4 -34.43 14.72 -44.30
N LYS A 5 -34.79 13.68 -43.55
CA LYS A 5 -34.73 13.68 -42.09
C LYS A 5 -33.32 13.28 -41.65
N THR A 6 -32.55 14.25 -41.18
CA THR A 6 -31.27 14.05 -40.51
C THR A 6 -31.52 13.37 -39.17
N VAL A 7 -31.20 12.09 -39.06
CA VAL A 7 -31.11 11.40 -37.76
C VAL A 7 -29.69 11.59 -37.27
N ALA A 8 -29.48 12.59 -36.42
CA ALA A 8 -28.23 12.79 -35.71
C ALA A 8 -28.17 11.79 -34.54
N THR A 9 -27.44 10.70 -34.73
CA THR A 9 -27.15 9.73 -33.67
C THR A 9 -26.19 10.38 -32.67
N LEU A 10 -26.73 10.76 -31.51
CA LEU A 10 -25.95 11.26 -30.37
C LEU A 10 -25.12 10.11 -29.80
N ALA A 11 -23.82 10.08 -30.07
CA ALA A 11 -22.89 9.15 -29.43
C ALA A 11 -22.70 9.56 -27.97
N LEU A 12 -23.33 8.82 -27.06
CA LEU A 12 -23.14 8.96 -25.62
C LEU A 12 -21.74 8.42 -25.27
N VAL A 13 -20.77 9.32 -25.12
CA VAL A 13 -19.45 8.99 -24.61
C VAL A 13 -19.59 8.62 -23.14
N CYS A 14 -19.54 7.33 -22.83
CA CYS A 14 -19.40 6.83 -21.46
C CYS A 14 -18.00 7.21 -20.93
N LEU A 15 -17.85 8.44 -20.44
CA LEU A 15 -16.81 8.78 -19.48
C LEU A 15 -17.18 8.12 -18.14
N ALA A 16 -17.03 6.79 -18.08
CA ALA A 16 -16.91 6.09 -16.82
C ALA A 16 -15.58 6.54 -16.22
N GLY A 17 -15.62 7.64 -15.48
CA GLY A 17 -14.49 8.12 -14.71
C GLY A 17 -13.99 6.98 -13.86
N CYS A 18 -12.76 6.53 -14.13
CA CYS A 18 -11.98 5.74 -13.22
C CYS A 18 -12.00 6.48 -11.89
N SER A 19 -12.88 6.06 -11.00
CA SER A 19 -12.99 6.59 -9.65
C SER A 19 -11.80 6.00 -8.92
N GLY A 20 -10.62 6.59 -9.12
CA GLY A 20 -9.39 6.18 -8.47
C GLY A 20 -9.64 6.20 -6.98
N VAL A 21 -9.77 5.01 -6.39
CA VAL A 21 -9.96 4.86 -4.95
C VAL A 21 -8.71 5.46 -4.30
N THR A 22 -8.85 6.68 -3.80
CA THR A 22 -7.74 7.38 -3.15
C THR A 22 -7.68 6.90 -1.72
N ILE A 23 -6.87 5.87 -1.46
CA ILE A 23 -6.62 5.39 -0.10
C ILE A 23 -5.78 6.43 0.67
N ARG A 24 -6.18 6.73 1.90
CA ARG A 24 -5.51 7.68 2.81
C ARG A 24 -5.17 7.00 4.14
N ALA A 25 -4.31 7.66 4.92
CA ALA A 25 -3.90 7.17 6.25
C ALA A 25 -5.07 6.85 7.20
N LYS A 26 -6.17 7.61 7.13
CA LYS A 26 -7.38 7.40 7.95
C LYS A 26 -8.17 6.14 7.55
N ASP A 27 -7.97 5.63 6.34
CA ASP A 27 -8.69 4.48 5.80
C ASP A 27 -8.00 3.17 6.18
N ILE A 28 -6.79 3.22 6.75
CA ILE A 28 -6.11 2.07 7.33
C ILE A 28 -6.85 1.62 8.58
N VAL A 29 -7.29 0.37 8.57
CA VAL A 29 -7.93 -0.31 9.71
C VAL A 29 -7.09 -1.53 10.06
N VAL A 30 -6.61 -1.55 11.30
CA VAL A 30 -5.85 -2.67 11.89
C VAL A 30 -6.64 -3.15 13.10
N ASP A 31 -7.07 -4.40 13.08
CA ASP A 31 -7.97 -4.97 14.10
C ASP A 31 -7.26 -5.11 15.45
N ASN A 32 -5.99 -5.55 15.43
CA ASN A 32 -5.15 -5.68 16.63
C ASN A 32 -3.77 -5.05 16.39
N PRO A 33 -3.62 -3.73 16.59
CA PRO A 33 -2.38 -3.01 16.29
C PRO A 33 -1.16 -3.50 17.08
N ALA A 34 -1.35 -3.85 18.35
CA ALA A 34 -0.27 -4.34 19.20
C ALA A 34 0.27 -5.69 18.69
N GLN A 35 -0.63 -6.61 18.33
CA GLN A 35 -0.23 -7.90 17.75
C GLN A 35 0.37 -7.73 16.36
N ALA A 36 -0.15 -6.81 15.54
CA ALA A 36 0.41 -6.51 14.22
C ALA A 36 1.87 -6.04 14.33
N ILE A 37 2.17 -5.17 15.30
CA ILE A 37 3.55 -4.72 15.56
C ILE A 37 4.44 -5.90 15.99
N ALA A 38 3.99 -6.72 16.94
CA ALA A 38 4.76 -7.87 17.40
C ALA A 38 5.04 -8.89 16.28
N ASP A 39 4.05 -9.16 15.43
CA ASP A 39 4.19 -10.08 14.30
C ASP A 39 5.11 -9.49 13.23
N ALA A 40 5.04 -8.18 12.96
CA ALA A 40 5.98 -7.50 12.06
C ALA A 40 7.42 -7.59 12.58
N GLU A 41 7.65 -7.34 13.87
CA GLU A 41 8.97 -7.48 14.50
C GLU A 41 9.52 -8.90 14.38
N LYS A 42 8.66 -9.91 14.55
CA LYS A 42 9.05 -11.31 14.33
C LYS A 42 9.43 -11.58 12.87
N LEU A 43 8.66 -11.08 11.90
CA LEU A 43 8.98 -11.23 10.48
C LEU A 43 10.33 -10.60 10.13
N MET A 44 10.60 -9.38 10.62
CA MET A 44 11.89 -8.70 10.42
C MET A 44 13.05 -9.48 11.05
N ALA A 45 12.85 -10.02 12.25
CA ALA A 45 13.86 -10.83 12.93
C ALA A 45 14.11 -12.18 12.24
N ASP A 46 13.08 -12.79 11.66
CA ASP A 46 13.21 -14.01 10.88
C ASP A 46 13.94 -13.73 9.56
N GLN A 47 13.64 -12.63 8.85
CA GLN A 47 14.34 -12.20 7.64
C GLN A 47 15.82 -11.89 7.90
N GLN A 48 16.16 -11.34 9.08
CA GLN A 48 17.55 -11.13 9.49
C GLN A 48 18.30 -12.44 9.74
N ARG A 49 17.60 -13.49 10.21
CA ARG A 49 18.17 -14.82 10.46
C ARG A 49 18.35 -15.63 9.19
N ASP A 50 17.49 -15.43 8.20
CA ASP A 50 17.53 -16.09 6.90
C ASP A 50 17.38 -15.05 5.78
N PRO A 51 18.49 -14.41 5.34
CA PRO A 51 18.45 -13.38 4.31
C PRO A 51 17.98 -13.89 2.93
N ASP A 52 18.09 -15.18 2.67
CA ASP A 52 17.68 -15.82 1.41
C ASP A 52 16.17 -16.08 1.36
N ARG A 53 15.47 -15.97 2.50
CA ARG A 53 14.02 -16.05 2.57
C ARG A 53 13.39 -14.97 1.68
N THR A 54 12.32 -15.34 0.98
CA THR A 54 11.49 -14.36 0.25
C THR A 54 11.03 -13.24 1.19
N ASN A 55 11.33 -12.00 0.79
CA ASN A 55 10.89 -10.81 1.50
C ASN A 55 9.41 -10.49 1.24
N ARG A 56 8.77 -11.14 0.26
CA ARG A 56 7.36 -10.95 -0.07
C ARG A 56 6.54 -12.15 0.37
N LEU A 57 5.48 -11.89 1.14
CA LEU A 57 4.50 -12.87 1.60
C LEU A 57 3.13 -12.60 0.95
N SER A 58 2.46 -13.65 0.49
CA SER A 58 1.05 -13.57 0.09
C SER A 58 0.16 -13.26 1.31
N VAL A 59 -1.10 -12.89 1.05
CA VAL A 59 -2.08 -12.62 2.13
C VAL A 59 -2.25 -13.83 3.04
N GLU A 60 -2.26 -15.04 2.47
CA GLU A 60 -2.43 -16.30 3.20
C GLU A 60 -1.20 -16.65 4.04
N GLN A 61 -0.01 -16.26 3.58
CA GLN A 61 1.26 -16.45 4.30
C GLN A 61 1.45 -15.41 5.41
N ALA A 62 0.83 -14.24 5.29
CA ALA A 62 0.90 -13.19 6.29
C ALA A 62 0.19 -13.62 7.60
N PRO A 63 0.76 -13.30 8.78
CA PRO A 63 0.08 -13.40 10.07
C PRO A 63 -1.28 -12.73 10.04
N ALA A 64 -2.28 -13.32 10.71
CA ALA A 64 -3.66 -12.80 10.68
C ALA A 64 -3.78 -11.34 11.14
N SER A 65 -2.95 -10.92 12.09
CA SER A 65 -2.89 -9.54 12.60
C SER A 65 -2.44 -8.50 11.56
N LEU A 66 -1.71 -8.93 10.51
CA LEU A 66 -1.22 -8.08 9.43
C LEU A 66 -2.20 -8.00 8.24
N ARG A 67 -3.28 -8.79 8.26
CA ARG A 67 -4.28 -8.85 7.19
C ARG A 67 -5.27 -7.70 7.30
N ILE A 68 -4.84 -6.52 6.87
CA ILE A 68 -5.71 -5.34 6.76
C ILE A 68 -6.65 -5.44 5.55
N LYS A 69 -7.70 -4.61 5.54
CA LYS A 69 -8.62 -4.53 4.41
C LYS A 69 -7.86 -4.23 3.11
N GLU A 70 -8.22 -4.92 2.03
CA GLU A 70 -7.65 -4.74 0.68
C GLU A 70 -6.14 -5.07 0.56
N LEU A 71 -5.54 -5.73 1.56
CA LEU A 71 -4.16 -6.21 1.48
C LEU A 71 -3.95 -7.06 0.22
N LYS A 72 -2.88 -6.74 -0.51
CA LYS A 72 -2.40 -7.49 -1.69
C LYS A 72 -1.29 -8.45 -1.33
N TYR A 73 -0.31 -7.98 -0.55
CA TYR A 73 0.82 -8.76 -0.05
C TYR A 73 1.55 -7.98 1.04
N VAL A 74 2.47 -8.65 1.73
CA VAL A 74 3.37 -8.06 2.73
C VAL A 74 4.80 -8.07 2.19
N GLU A 75 5.52 -6.97 2.31
CA GLU A 75 6.97 -6.92 2.08
C GLU A 75 7.71 -6.69 3.39
N VAL A 76 8.75 -7.48 3.62
CA VAL A 76 9.53 -7.51 4.85
C VAL A 76 10.92 -6.97 4.57
N PHE A 77 11.29 -5.92 5.29
CA PHE A 77 12.61 -5.31 5.22
C PHE A 77 13.32 -5.49 6.58
N PRO A 78 14.64 -5.24 6.67
CA PRO A 78 15.36 -5.38 7.94
C PRO A 78 14.87 -4.46 9.06
N ASP A 79 14.28 -3.31 8.71
CA ASP A 79 13.90 -2.24 9.62
C ASP A 79 12.40 -1.87 9.56
N HIS A 80 11.64 -2.46 8.63
CA HIS A 80 10.19 -2.24 8.54
C HIS A 80 9.45 -3.36 7.82
N VAL A 81 8.12 -3.32 7.89
CA VAL A 81 7.21 -4.17 7.12
C VAL A 81 6.20 -3.30 6.39
N ASN A 82 6.04 -3.53 5.10
CA ASN A 82 5.06 -2.85 4.24
C ASN A 82 3.84 -3.77 4.04
N LEU A 83 2.67 -3.32 4.49
CA LEU A 83 1.37 -3.91 4.20
C LEU A 83 0.81 -3.23 2.94
N VAL A 84 0.98 -3.88 1.79
CA VAL A 84 0.67 -3.27 0.49
C VAL A 84 -0.81 -3.44 0.17
N VAL A 85 -1.53 -2.32 0.00
CA VAL A 85 -2.96 -2.33 -0.36
C VAL A 85 -3.20 -1.91 -1.82
N TYR A 86 -2.24 -1.19 -2.39
CA TYR A 86 -2.26 -0.74 -3.78
C TYR A 86 -0.88 -0.85 -4.41
N ARG A 87 -0.84 -1.30 -5.66
CA ARG A 87 0.36 -1.37 -6.47
C ARG A 87 0.04 -1.18 -7.95
N GLU A 88 0.76 -0.26 -8.58
CA GLU A 88 0.99 -0.12 -10.01
C GLU A 88 2.51 -0.17 -10.27
N PRO A 89 2.99 -0.27 -11.52
CA PRO A 89 4.42 -0.40 -11.81
C PRO A 89 5.30 0.62 -11.09
N ASP A 90 4.86 1.88 -11.04
CA ASP A 90 5.64 2.99 -10.49
C ASP A 90 5.15 3.50 -9.13
N VAL A 91 3.99 3.02 -8.66
CA VAL A 91 3.35 3.54 -7.44
C VAL A 91 2.93 2.41 -6.52
N GLN A 92 3.28 2.52 -5.24
CA GLN A 92 2.85 1.59 -4.20
C GLN A 92 2.42 2.37 -2.96
N HIS A 93 1.37 1.94 -2.27
CA HIS A 93 1.03 2.53 -0.98
C HIS A 93 0.33 1.53 -0.06
N GLY A 94 0.32 1.85 1.23
CA GLY A 94 -0.34 1.08 2.26
C GLY A 94 0.11 1.45 3.65
N ALA A 95 0.04 0.50 4.57
CA ALA A 95 0.52 0.69 5.93
C ALA A 95 1.97 0.21 6.07
N ARG A 96 2.75 0.91 6.87
CA ARG A 96 4.13 0.55 7.21
C ARG A 96 4.27 0.42 8.71
N ILE A 97 4.94 -0.63 9.15
CA ILE A 97 5.24 -0.90 10.55
C ILE A 97 6.75 -0.84 10.71
N TRP A 98 7.21 0.12 11.48
CA TRP A 98 8.64 0.36 11.71
C TRP A 98 9.17 -0.49 12.86
N LYS A 99 10.40 -0.99 12.70
CA LYS A 99 11.20 -1.48 13.83
C LYS A 99 11.41 -0.35 14.82
N LYS A 100 11.29 -0.64 16.11
CA LYS A 100 11.55 0.34 17.17
C LYS A 100 12.95 0.96 17.00
N GLY A 101 13.00 2.29 16.92
CA GLY A 101 14.25 3.05 16.78
C GLY A 101 14.76 3.18 15.34
N ALA A 102 14.00 2.79 14.33
CA ALA A 102 14.32 3.11 12.94
C ALA A 102 14.37 4.63 12.73
N THR A 103 15.39 5.12 12.02
CA THR A 103 15.65 6.55 11.78
C THR A 103 15.66 6.92 10.30
N ARG A 104 15.30 5.98 9.41
CA ARG A 104 15.36 6.20 7.97
C ARG A 104 14.36 7.29 7.56
N PRO A 105 14.78 8.29 6.77
CA PRO A 105 13.88 9.34 6.32
C PRO A 105 12.88 8.76 5.31
N HIS A 106 11.58 8.92 5.57
CA HIS A 106 10.51 8.58 4.64
C HIS A 106 9.38 9.61 4.74
N ALA A 107 8.69 9.85 3.62
CA ALA A 107 7.50 10.70 3.56
C ALA A 107 6.23 9.96 4.05
N ASP A 108 6.36 9.32 5.20
CA ASP A 108 5.28 8.57 5.85
C ASP A 108 4.32 9.52 6.57
N TYR A 109 3.04 9.16 6.58
CA TYR A 109 1.98 9.89 7.27
C TYR A 109 1.52 9.10 8.50
N PRO A 110 1.27 9.74 9.65
CA PRO A 110 0.76 9.03 10.83
C PRO A 110 -0.64 8.47 10.57
N THR A 111 -0.89 7.25 11.04
CA THR A 111 -2.25 6.71 11.18
C THR A 111 -2.78 7.00 12.59
N LYS A 112 -4.02 6.56 12.88
CA LYS A 112 -4.57 6.58 14.25
C LYS A 112 -3.92 5.55 15.19
N TYR A 113 -3.07 4.66 14.68
CA TYR A 113 -2.43 3.58 15.43
C TYR A 113 -0.94 3.91 15.64
N PRO A 114 -0.49 4.15 16.89
CA PRO A 114 0.92 4.37 17.18
C PRO A 114 1.81 3.23 16.67
N GLY A 115 2.93 3.56 16.03
CA GLY A 115 3.85 2.58 15.43
C GLY A 115 3.46 2.09 14.04
N ILE A 116 2.31 2.53 13.51
CA ILE A 116 1.86 2.21 12.15
C ILE A 116 1.68 3.51 11.37
N THR A 117 2.43 3.66 10.29
CA THR A 117 2.36 4.80 9.37
C THR A 117 1.67 4.38 8.08
N PHE A 118 1.24 5.36 7.30
CA PHE A 118 0.81 5.18 5.93
C PHE A 118 1.94 5.69 5.03
N TYR A 119 2.40 4.84 4.11
CA TYR A 119 3.48 5.21 3.18
C TYR A 119 2.94 5.34 1.76
N ARG A 120 3.62 6.17 0.97
CA ARG A 120 3.47 6.25 -0.47
C ARG A 120 4.86 6.13 -1.08
N TYR A 121 5.01 5.14 -1.94
CA TYR A 121 6.17 4.95 -2.78
C TYR A 121 5.86 5.35 -4.21
N ASN A 122 6.76 6.10 -4.83
CA ASN A 122 6.65 6.50 -6.23
C ASN A 122 8.04 6.56 -6.89
N SER A 123 8.29 5.69 -7.87
CA SER A 123 9.56 5.68 -8.62
C SER A 123 9.68 6.76 -9.70
N ASP A 124 8.58 7.43 -10.06
CA ASP A 124 8.62 8.59 -10.98
C ASP A 124 9.29 9.82 -10.35
N LEU A 125 9.50 9.80 -9.03
CA LEU A 125 10.14 10.87 -8.26
C LEU A 125 11.47 10.36 -7.66
N PRO A 126 12.50 10.09 -8.49
CA PRO A 126 13.67 9.32 -8.08
C PRO A 126 14.45 9.92 -6.90
N ASP A 127 14.47 11.24 -6.80
CA ASP A 127 15.16 12.00 -5.74
C ASP A 127 14.25 12.36 -4.55
N GLY A 128 12.97 11.96 -4.60
CA GLY A 128 11.99 12.25 -3.57
C GLY A 128 12.10 11.30 -2.37
N PRO A 129 11.73 11.74 -1.15
CA PRO A 129 11.64 10.88 0.04
C PRO A 129 10.61 9.74 -0.11
N GLU A 130 9.77 9.81 -1.15
CA GLU A 130 8.77 8.82 -1.53
C GLU A 130 9.40 7.66 -2.34
N ASN A 131 10.55 7.84 -2.99
CA ASN A 131 11.23 6.77 -3.72
C ASN A 131 12.16 5.91 -2.84
N ILE A 132 11.99 5.97 -1.52
CA ILE A 132 12.80 5.21 -0.58
C ILE A 132 11.99 3.97 -0.16
N PRO A 133 12.38 2.75 -0.59
CA PRO A 133 11.68 1.52 -0.25
C PRO A 133 11.81 1.20 1.23
#